data_AF-A0A0B6Y404-F1
#
_entry.id   AF-A0A0B6Y404-F1
#
_cell.length_a   1.000
_cell.length_b   1.000
_cell.length_c   1.000
_cell.angle_alpha   90.00
_cell.angle_beta   90.00
_cell.angle_gamma   90.00
#
_symmetry.space_group_name_H-M   'P 1'
#
loop_
_entity.id
_entity.type
_entity.pdbx_description
1 polymer ?
#
loop_
_entity_poly.entity_id
_entity_poly.type
_entity_poly.pdbx_seq_one_letter_code
_entity_poly.pdbx_strand_id
1 'polypeptide(L)'
;ANYVETEQIIEFAPHLVSFVQVRGSIPVFWSQSGLKYRPPPRLDKDEDESYEAFVTHFQEQLSLYQKVSIITLVEQGGKEHIIGDAYLSHVLRFNSSDITYITFDFHEYCRGMRFENVSILT
;
A
#
# COMPACT_ATOMS: atom_id res chain seq x y z
N ALA A 1 -12.38 7.50 4.06
CA ALA A 1 -11.06 6.89 4.22
C ALA A 1 -11.25 5.43 4.59
N ASN A 2 -10.54 4.51 3.93
CA ASN A 2 -10.59 3.08 4.23
C ASN A 2 -9.29 2.70 4.95
N TYR A 3 -9.38 2.28 6.21
CA TYR A 3 -8.25 1.80 7.02
C TYR A 3 -8.75 0.70 7.95
N VAL A 4 -8.08 -0.44 7.93
CA VAL A 4 -8.44 -1.62 8.74
C VAL A 4 -7.17 -2.23 9.29
N GLU A 5 -7.17 -2.47 10.60
CA GLU A 5 -6.17 -3.30 11.28
C GLU A 5 -6.73 -4.72 11.46
N THR A 6 -5.91 -5.74 11.22
CA THR A 6 -6.23 -7.15 11.46
C THR A 6 -5.13 -7.73 12.34
N GLU A 7 -5.53 -8.23 13.51
CA GLU A 7 -4.62 -8.83 14.48
C GLU A 7 -4.91 -10.33 14.62
N GLN A 8 -3.85 -11.14 14.59
CA GLN A 8 -3.88 -12.56 14.92
C GLN A 8 -3.13 -12.78 16.23
N ILE A 9 -3.84 -13.31 17.22
CA ILE A 9 -3.27 -13.66 18.53
C ILE A 9 -3.23 -15.19 18.64
N ILE A 10 -2.06 -15.73 19.02
CA ILE A 10 -1.84 -17.16 19.21
C ILE A 10 -1.26 -17.39 20.59
N GLU A 11 -1.90 -18.27 21.36
CA GLU A 11 -1.39 -18.76 22.63
C GLU A 11 -0.94 -20.21 22.49
N PHE A 12 0.33 -20.47 22.79
CA PHE A 12 0.92 -21.80 22.88
C PHE A 12 1.87 -21.83 24.06
N ALA A 13 1.39 -22.30 25.21
CA ALA A 13 2.08 -22.16 26.50
C ALA A 13 3.56 -22.61 26.44
N PRO A 14 4.51 -21.79 26.95
CA PRO A 14 4.29 -20.53 27.70
C PRO A 14 4.24 -19.27 26.81
N HIS A 15 4.13 -19.42 25.49
CA HIS A 15 4.19 -18.31 24.54
C HIS A 15 2.82 -17.71 24.24
N LEU A 16 2.77 -16.38 24.20
CA LEU A 16 1.68 -15.58 23.67
C LEU A 16 2.27 -14.67 22.60
N VAL A 17 1.76 -14.77 21.37
CA VAL A 17 2.26 -14.02 20.22
C VAL A 17 1.12 -13.27 19.57
N SER A 18 1.39 -12.06 19.10
CA SER A 18 0.48 -11.27 18.26
C SER A 18 1.16 -10.91 16.94
N PHE A 19 0.37 -10.92 15.86
CA PHE A 19 0.77 -10.48 14.54
C PHE A 19 -0.29 -9.54 13.97
N VAL A 20 0.12 -8.31 13.64
CA VAL A 20 -0.77 -7.25 13.15
C VAL A 20 -0.47 -6.95 11.69
N GLN A 21 -1.53 -6.81 10.89
CA GLN A 21 -1.47 -6.33 9.51
C GLN A 21 -2.44 -5.17 9.31
N VAL A 22 -2.02 -4.17 8.56
CA VAL A 22 -2.83 -3.00 8.22
C VAL A 22 -3.14 -3.02 6.74
N ARG A 23 -4.40 -2.73 6.39
CA ARG A 23 -4.84 -2.51 5.00
C ARG A 23 -5.54 -1.17 4.91
N GLY A 24 -5.08 -0.32 4.01
CA GLY A 24 -5.69 0.99 3.76
C GLY A 24 -5.67 1.39 2.30
N SER A 25 -6.34 2.50 1.99
CA SER A 25 -6.19 3.20 0.72
C SER A 25 -4.77 3.74 0.55
N ILE A 26 -4.30 3.88 -0.70
CA ILE A 26 -3.04 4.57 -0.99
C ILE A 26 -3.14 6.03 -0.52
N PRO A 27 -2.20 6.54 0.31
CA PRO A 27 -2.24 7.88 0.92
C PRO A 27 -1.79 8.95 -0.07
N VAL A 28 -2.52 9.06 -1.18
CA VAL A 28 -2.38 10.08 -2.23
C VAL A 28 -3.78 10.63 -2.50
N PHE A 29 -3.91 11.90 -2.87
CA PHE A 29 -5.19 12.44 -3.29
C PHE A 29 -5.52 11.99 -4.72
N TRP A 30 -6.47 11.06 -4.85
CA TRP A 30 -6.92 10.58 -6.14
C TRP A 30 -8.41 10.27 -6.14
N SER A 31 -8.99 10.36 -7.33
CA SER A 31 -10.37 9.99 -7.58
C SER A 31 -10.50 9.12 -8.82
N GLN A 32 -11.55 8.31 -8.82
CA GLN A 32 -11.96 7.51 -9.96
C GLN A 32 -13.45 7.76 -10.21
N SER A 33 -13.75 8.79 -10.98
CA SER A 33 -15.11 9.25 -11.24
C SER A 33 -15.52 9.02 -12.70
N GLY A 34 -16.77 8.61 -12.91
CA GLY A 34 -17.36 8.41 -14.24
C GLY A 34 -18.40 7.29 -14.30
N LEU A 35 -19.28 7.34 -15.31
CA LEU A 35 -20.32 6.33 -15.54
C LEU A 35 -19.81 5.09 -16.30
N LYS A 36 -18.55 5.10 -16.75
CA LYS A 36 -17.94 3.99 -17.50
C LYS A 36 -17.49 2.89 -16.53
N TYR A 37 -17.57 1.64 -16.98
CA TYR A 37 -16.97 0.51 -16.27
C TYR A 37 -15.45 0.72 -16.13
N ARG A 38 -14.95 0.84 -14.88
CA ARG A 38 -13.57 1.20 -14.50
C ARG A 38 -13.09 2.52 -15.15
N PRO A 39 -13.52 3.69 -14.63
CA PRO A 39 -13.00 4.98 -15.05
C PRO A 39 -11.47 5.01 -14.84
N PRO A 40 -10.68 5.72 -15.66
CA PRO A 40 -9.27 5.90 -15.35
C PRO A 40 -9.12 6.74 -14.07
N PRO A 41 -8.25 6.34 -13.13
CA PRO A 41 -7.96 7.14 -11.96
C PRO A 41 -7.23 8.43 -12.34
N ARG A 42 -7.35 9.45 -11.47
CA ARG A 42 -6.71 10.76 -11.63
C ARG A 42 -6.23 11.25 -10.27
N LEU A 43 -5.12 11.96 -10.27
CA LEU A 43 -4.65 12.69 -9.09
C LEU A 43 -5.45 13.98 -8.97
N ASP A 44 -5.96 14.25 -7.77
CA ASP A 44 -6.86 15.38 -7.52
C ASP A 44 -6.12 16.64 -7.08
N LYS A 45 -4.94 16.47 -6.47
CA LYS A 45 -4.11 17.55 -5.91
C LYS A 45 -2.73 17.59 -6.58
N ASP A 46 -2.05 18.71 -6.39
CA ASP A 46 -0.65 18.86 -6.75
C ASP A 46 0.25 17.95 -5.91
N GLU A 47 1.46 17.72 -6.43
CA GLU A 47 2.40 16.77 -5.85
C GLU A 47 2.82 17.17 -4.42
N ASP A 48 3.05 18.46 -4.17
CA ASP A 48 3.48 18.94 -2.85
C ASP A 48 2.35 18.86 -1.81
N GLU A 49 1.12 19.29 -2.13
CA GLU A 49 -0.03 19.12 -1.21
C GLU A 49 -0.27 17.63 -0.89
N SER A 50 -0.19 16.77 -1.91
CA SER A 50 -0.31 15.33 -1.68
C SER A 50 0.84 14.75 -0.86
N TYR A 51 2.05 15.28 -1.01
CA TYR A 51 3.22 14.83 -0.26
C TYR A 51 3.11 15.21 1.22
N GLU A 52 2.64 16.41 1.54
CA GLU A 52 2.42 16.83 2.94
C GLU A 52 1.43 15.92 3.68
N ALA A 53 0.33 15.55 3.01
CA ALA A 53 -0.64 14.60 3.54
C ALA A 53 -0.04 13.18 3.71
N PHE A 54 0.76 12.73 2.73
CA PHE A 54 1.49 11.47 2.81
C PHE A 54 2.44 11.46 4.02
N VAL A 55 3.20 12.53 4.24
CA VAL A 55 4.15 12.64 5.36
C VAL A 55 3.42 12.55 6.68
N THR A 56 2.32 13.26 6.83
CA THR A 56 1.49 13.23 8.05
C THR A 56 0.99 11.82 8.32
N HIS A 57 0.45 11.15 7.29
CA HIS A 57 -0.02 9.77 7.39
C HIS A 57 1.10 8.82 7.84
N PHE A 58 2.29 8.86 7.20
CA PHE A 58 3.36 7.93 7.54
C PHE A 58 4.05 8.24 8.87
N GLN A 59 4.08 9.49 9.30
CA GLN A 59 4.52 9.82 10.66
C GLN A 59 3.62 9.18 11.71
N GLU A 60 2.30 9.22 11.51
CA GLU A 60 1.34 8.52 12.38
C GLU A 60 1.57 7.00 12.35
N GLN A 61 1.70 6.40 11.16
CA GLN A 61 1.93 4.96 11.02
C GLN A 61 3.24 4.51 11.68
N LEU A 62 4.33 5.25 11.49
CA LEU A 62 5.62 4.96 12.11
C LEU A 62 5.58 5.17 13.62
N SER A 63 4.77 6.10 14.13
CA SER A 63 4.58 6.27 15.58
C SER A 63 3.90 5.05 16.22
N LEU A 64 2.98 4.40 15.50
CA LEU A 64 2.20 3.25 15.99
C LEU A 64 2.98 1.94 15.86
N TYR A 65 3.59 1.69 14.70
CA TYR A 65 4.15 0.39 14.36
C TYR A 65 5.68 0.35 14.30
N GLN A 66 6.36 1.50 14.46
CA GLN A 66 7.81 1.69 14.41
C GLN A 66 8.45 1.44 13.04
N LYS A 67 8.11 0.33 12.38
CA LYS A 67 8.55 -0.03 11.03
C LYS A 67 7.37 -0.50 10.19
N VAL A 68 7.35 -0.08 8.94
CA VAL A 68 6.24 -0.38 8.02
C VAL A 68 6.78 -0.99 6.73
N SER A 69 6.28 -2.18 6.39
CA SER A 69 6.49 -2.77 5.07
C SER A 69 5.24 -2.54 4.23
N ILE A 70 5.36 -1.65 3.25
CA ILE A 70 4.32 -1.35 2.28
C ILE A 70 4.33 -2.45 1.23
N ILE A 71 3.19 -3.12 1.06
CA ILE A 71 2.99 -4.09 -0.03
C ILE A 71 1.91 -3.52 -0.94
N THR A 72 2.27 -3.19 -2.18
CA THR A 72 1.32 -2.73 -3.19
C THR A 72 1.14 -3.76 -4.30
N LEU A 73 -0.13 -3.97 -4.68
CA LEU A 73 -0.53 -4.85 -5.78
C LEU A 73 -0.99 -4.08 -7.02
N VAL A 74 -0.73 -2.77 -7.06
CA VAL A 74 -1.09 -1.90 -8.18
C VAL A 74 -0.40 -2.39 -9.46
N GLU A 75 -1.19 -2.50 -10.54
CA GLU A 75 -0.69 -2.84 -11.87
C GLU A 75 0.31 -1.78 -12.36
N GLN A 76 1.52 -2.19 -12.74
CA GLN A 76 2.56 -1.26 -13.17
C GLN A 76 2.36 -0.76 -14.62
N GLY A 77 1.78 -1.59 -15.49
CA GLY A 77 1.46 -1.23 -16.87
C GLY A 77 0.00 -0.81 -17.11
N GLY A 78 -0.82 -0.85 -16.05
CA GLY A 78 -2.28 -0.69 -16.12
C GLY A 78 -2.73 0.76 -16.09
N LYS A 79 -4.05 0.99 -15.95
CA LYS A 79 -4.59 2.35 -15.76
C LYS A 79 -4.28 2.92 -14.36
N GLU A 80 -3.94 2.05 -13.41
CA GLU A 80 -3.69 2.40 -12.01
C GLU A 80 -2.24 2.83 -11.74
N HIS A 81 -1.33 2.68 -12.72
CA HIS A 81 0.08 3.06 -12.59
C HIS A 81 0.25 4.50 -12.11
N ILE A 82 -0.60 5.44 -12.53
CA ILE A 82 -0.54 6.84 -12.10
C ILE A 82 -0.64 7.01 -10.57
N ILE A 83 -1.42 6.17 -9.88
CA ILE A 83 -1.52 6.18 -8.41
C ILE A 83 -0.28 5.49 -7.82
N GLY A 84 0.15 4.37 -8.40
CA GLY A 84 1.33 3.61 -7.98
C GLY A 84 2.60 4.45 -8.04
N ASP A 85 2.81 5.14 -9.15
CA ASP A 85 3.96 6.01 -9.41
C ASP A 85 3.98 7.22 -8.46
N ALA A 86 2.83 7.86 -8.24
CA ALA A 86 2.72 8.96 -7.27
C ALA A 86 3.06 8.48 -5.85
N TYR A 87 2.57 7.30 -5.47
CA TYR A 87 2.87 6.71 -4.17
C TYR A 87 4.35 6.36 -4.01
N LEU A 88 4.95 5.73 -5.04
CA LEU A 88 6.37 5.41 -5.05
C LEU A 88 7.22 6.69 -5.00
N SER A 89 6.87 7.74 -5.75
CA SER A 89 7.55 9.04 -5.71
C SER A 89 7.58 9.61 -4.29
N HIS A 90 6.44 9.61 -3.60
CA HIS A 90 6.36 10.10 -2.22
C HIS A 90 7.18 9.25 -1.24
N VAL A 91 7.16 7.92 -1.38
CA VAL A 91 7.98 7.02 -0.55
C VAL A 91 9.47 7.28 -0.76
N LEU A 92 9.90 7.42 -2.02
CA LEU A 92 11.30 7.73 -2.36
C LEU A 92 11.71 9.12 -1.87
N ARG A 93 10.82 10.11 -1.95
CA ARG A 93 11.06 11.47 -1.45
C ARG A 93 11.16 11.51 0.08
N PHE A 94 10.31 10.74 0.78
CA PHE A 94 10.32 10.65 2.24
C PHE A 94 11.57 9.93 2.77
N ASN A 95 12.10 8.96 2.02
CA ASN A 95 13.40 8.33 2.21
C ASN A 95 13.69 7.89 3.66
N SER A 96 12.72 7.27 4.31
CA SER A 96 12.86 6.74 5.67
C SER A 96 13.42 5.31 5.66
N SER A 97 14.40 5.04 6.52
CA SER A 97 14.96 3.69 6.73
C SER A 97 13.99 2.73 7.41
N ASP A 98 12.90 3.24 8.00
CA ASP A 98 11.89 2.44 8.69
C ASP A 98 10.73 2.02 7.78
N ILE A 99 10.77 2.44 6.51
CA ILE A 99 9.81 2.06 5.48
C ILE A 99 10.49 1.16 4.45
N THR A 100 9.87 0.02 4.17
CA THR A 100 10.21 -0.83 3.03
C THR A 100 9.06 -0.82 2.04
N TYR A 101 9.35 -0.61 0.76
CA TYR A 101 8.33 -0.62 -0.31
C TYR A 101 8.50 -1.83 -1.20
N ILE A 102 7.45 -2.64 -1.28
CA ILE A 102 7.40 -3.86 -2.07
C ILE A 102 6.27 -3.72 -3.08
N THR A 103 6.61 -3.86 -4.35
CA THR A 103 5.65 -3.91 -5.45
C THR A 103 5.54 -5.33 -5.96
N PHE A 104 4.30 -5.80 -6.15
CA PHE A 104 4.02 -7.12 -6.68
C PHE A 104 2.88 -7.02 -7.69
N ASP A 105 3.21 -7.07 -8.98
CA ASP A 105 2.20 -7.04 -10.04
C ASP A 105 1.45 -8.38 -10.08
N PHE A 106 0.30 -8.41 -9.41
CA PHE A 106 -0.49 -9.64 -9.31
C PHE A 106 -0.91 -10.19 -10.68
N HIS A 107 -1.14 -9.34 -11.67
CA HIS A 107 -1.60 -9.76 -13.00
C HIS A 107 -0.47 -10.38 -13.82
N GLU A 108 0.76 -9.94 -13.60
CA GLU A 108 1.95 -10.56 -14.17
C GLU A 108 2.31 -11.87 -13.43
N TYR A 109 2.48 -11.80 -12.11
CA TYR A 109 2.97 -12.92 -11.32
C TYR A 109 1.95 -14.06 -11.20
N CYS A 110 0.65 -13.79 -11.09
CA CYS A 110 -0.38 -14.83 -10.96
C CYS A 110 -1.07 -15.14 -12.31
N ARG A 111 -0.47 -14.75 -13.44
CA ARG A 111 -1.06 -14.96 -14.78
C ARG A 111 -1.38 -16.43 -15.02
N GLY A 112 -2.66 -16.70 -15.32
CA GLY A 112 -3.18 -18.06 -15.52
C GLY A 112 -3.55 -18.78 -14.21
N MET A 113 -3.97 -18.04 -13.17
CA MET A 113 -4.39 -18.59 -11.86
C MET A 113 -3.27 -19.30 -11.10
N ARG A 114 -2.02 -18.91 -11.33
CA ARG A 114 -0.84 -19.43 -10.61
C ARG A 114 -0.70 -18.75 -9.24
N PHE A 115 -1.66 -19.01 -8.35
CA PHE A 115 -1.69 -18.45 -7.00
C PHE A 115 -0.54 -18.92 -6.11
N GLU A 116 0.13 -20.02 -6.48
CA GLU A 116 1.38 -20.47 -5.87
C GLU A 116 2.47 -19.37 -5.85
N ASN A 117 2.46 -18.45 -6.82
CA ASN A 117 3.43 -17.34 -6.89
C ASN A 117 3.20 -16.27 -5.82
N VAL A 118 2.10 -16.31 -5.07
CA VAL A 118 1.93 -15.47 -3.86
C VAL A 118 2.99 -15.83 -2.81
N SER A 119 3.52 -17.05 -2.82
CA SER A 119 4.65 -17.44 -1.95
C SER A 119 5.95 -16.65 -2.18
N ILE A 120 6.07 -15.90 -3.30
CA ILE A 120 7.21 -15.01 -3.53
C ILE A 120 7.21 -13.84 -2.52
N LEU A 121 6.05 -13.52 -1.93
CA LEU A 121 5.90 -12.48 -0.90
C LEU A 121 6.21 -12.97 0.52
N THR A 122 6.52 -14.26 0.72
CA THR A 122 6.82 -14.89 2.03
C THR A 122 8.25 -15.39 2.08
#